data_AF-A0A7X3V5V9-F1
#
_entry.id   AF-A0A7X3V5V9-F1
#
_cell.length_a   1.000
_cell.length_b   1.000
_cell.length_c   1.000
_cell.angle_alpha   90.00
_cell.angle_beta   90.00
_cell.angle_gamma   90.00
#
_symmetry.space_group_name_H-M   'P 1'
#
loop_
_entity.id
_entity.type
_entity.pdbx_description
1 polymer ?
#
loop_
_entity_poly.entity_id
_entity_poly.type
_entity_poly.pdbx_seq_one_letter_code
_entity_poly.pdbx_strand_id
1 'polypeptide(L)'
;MSQLPAFTLSDGDGRERAFPSGRPSLLAFVKEDCPTCGLSMPLIQAAHEAFGEAVDVLAIGQEAEGNAVLVERHGLTAPMLDDSALHTSYAYDLDTVPTLILTGPDGAEQRRFIGFGRDDWQELFGELAAIAAVDAPDPGWDDYPDSRPGCGSRSVEPGIAERLAAEAEGSPLRARRIDIGAGDDLHEFLFDQGLTDGLPVVPPTPERVMRMLEGTTRDAQDLVAIVPPNMAPATVEKIAINAVMAGCKPEYLPVVITAIEACVTEEFNAHGVWATTMGAAPAIVVNGPIRHHIGMNMRLGALGQGNRANAAIGRAVRLVMRNVGGAKPAGTERSTLGTPMKYTLSFAEWEERSPWEPMHVEKGFDPDDSVVTVFPATSGPQLMVDQTARTARALTGILGLTMAAVGNPRTPTGHVLFVVCPEHADTIWRDRWSKQQVRDYILEVTSMPLRDRLATADASGIEPTQFGPDGPTEEQLDKLYSKFRAPEFIHMVVAGSEAGKFSAVLGGWASSPVSRKIENIP
;
A
#
# COMPACT_ATOMS: atom_id res chain seq x y z
N MET A 1 4.02 -18.40 36.93
CA MET A 1 2.82 -18.57 36.09
C MET A 1 2.32 -17.19 35.75
N SER A 2 2.08 -16.90 34.48
CA SER A 2 1.51 -15.62 34.06
C SER A 2 0.03 -15.57 34.47
N GLN A 3 -0.41 -14.44 35.01
CA GLN A 3 -1.83 -14.18 35.16
C GLN A 3 -2.45 -14.02 33.77
N LEU A 4 -3.58 -14.67 33.54
CA LEU A 4 -4.33 -14.53 32.30
C LEU A 4 -5.10 -13.20 32.26
N PRO A 5 -5.40 -12.66 31.07
CA PRO A 5 -6.15 -11.41 30.93
C PRO A 5 -7.52 -11.51 31.60
N ALA A 6 -7.90 -10.48 32.35
CA ALA A 6 -9.22 -10.39 32.94
C ALA A 6 -10.29 -10.11 31.87
N PHE A 7 -11.50 -10.61 32.08
CA PHE A 7 -12.64 -10.32 31.22
C PHE A 7 -13.95 -10.25 32.01
N THR A 8 -14.94 -9.60 31.43
CA THR A 8 -16.34 -9.67 31.85
C THR A 8 -17.19 -9.92 30.62
N LEU A 9 -17.91 -11.04 30.59
CA LEU A 9 -18.78 -11.44 29.48
C LEU A 9 -20.17 -11.82 30.00
N SER A 10 -21.18 -11.67 29.16
CA SER A 10 -22.56 -12.04 29.49
C SER A 10 -22.87 -13.46 29.02
N ASP A 11 -23.64 -14.21 29.79
CA ASP A 11 -24.25 -15.46 29.34
C ASP A 11 -25.55 -15.22 28.55
N GLY A 12 -26.14 -16.29 28.01
CA GLY A 12 -27.40 -16.23 27.24
C GLY A 12 -28.61 -15.68 28.01
N ASP A 13 -28.56 -15.66 29.35
CA ASP A 13 -29.58 -15.04 30.22
C ASP A 13 -29.27 -13.55 30.51
N GLY A 14 -28.18 -13.01 29.95
CA GLY A 14 -27.70 -11.65 30.18
C GLY A 14 -27.00 -11.46 31.52
N ARG A 15 -26.60 -12.52 32.22
CA ARG A 15 -25.85 -12.41 33.47
C ARG A 15 -24.37 -12.25 33.17
N GLU A 16 -23.77 -11.22 33.75
CA GLU A 16 -22.33 -10.99 33.65
C GLU A 16 -21.54 -11.98 34.51
N ARG A 17 -20.51 -12.55 33.92
CA ARG A 17 -19.48 -13.36 34.59
C ARG A 17 -18.13 -12.70 34.39
N ALA A 18 -17.39 -12.55 35.47
CA ALA A 18 -16.05 -11.97 35.44
C ALA A 18 -14.99 -13.01 35.77
N PHE A 19 -13.84 -12.89 35.12
CA PHE A 19 -12.64 -13.64 35.41
C PHE A 19 -11.47 -12.67 35.63
N PRO A 20 -10.59 -12.89 36.63
CA PRO A 20 -10.70 -13.91 37.68
C PRO A 20 -11.80 -13.56 38.69
N SER A 21 -12.46 -14.57 39.25
CA SER A 21 -13.55 -14.43 40.22
C SER A 21 -13.09 -14.55 41.69
N GLY A 22 -11.83 -14.95 41.92
CA GLY A 22 -11.33 -15.37 43.23
C GLY A 22 -11.56 -16.86 43.54
N ARG A 23 -12.10 -17.65 42.59
CA ARG A 23 -12.22 -19.11 42.65
C ARG A 23 -11.40 -19.76 41.52
N PRO A 24 -10.95 -21.01 41.68
CA PRO A 24 -10.41 -21.77 40.55
C PRO A 24 -11.43 -21.79 39.41
N SER A 25 -10.96 -21.68 38.17
CA SER A 25 -11.84 -21.60 36.99
C SER A 25 -11.39 -22.57 35.91
N LEU A 26 -12.34 -23.27 35.29
CA LEU A 26 -12.15 -23.99 34.03
C LEU A 26 -12.75 -23.14 32.91
N LEU A 27 -11.88 -22.57 32.08
CA LEU A 27 -12.27 -21.79 30.91
C LEU A 27 -12.23 -22.69 29.67
N ALA A 28 -13.34 -22.80 28.96
CA ALA A 28 -13.47 -23.61 27.75
C ALA A 28 -13.85 -22.76 26.54
N PHE A 29 -12.87 -22.41 25.72
CA PHE A 29 -13.10 -21.60 24.51
C PHE A 29 -13.54 -22.49 23.36
N VAL A 30 -14.73 -22.23 22.80
CA VAL A 30 -15.40 -23.11 21.85
C VAL A 30 -16.11 -22.36 20.72
N LYS A 31 -16.44 -23.09 19.65
CA LYS A 31 -17.28 -22.59 18.56
C LYS A 31 -18.18 -23.70 18.01
N GLU A 32 -19.32 -23.32 17.47
CA GLU A 32 -20.38 -24.24 17.04
C GLU A 32 -19.96 -25.15 15.87
N ASP A 33 -19.28 -24.58 14.89
CA ASP A 33 -18.88 -25.26 13.65
C ASP A 33 -17.66 -26.19 13.83
N CYS A 34 -17.15 -26.35 15.06
CA CYS A 34 -16.04 -27.24 15.39
C CYS A 34 -16.56 -28.60 15.91
N PRO A 35 -16.37 -29.71 15.17
CA PRO A 35 -16.79 -31.04 15.62
C PRO A 35 -16.12 -31.48 16.93
N THR A 36 -14.88 -31.02 17.16
CA THR A 36 -14.13 -31.32 18.39
C THR A 36 -14.68 -30.55 19.59
N CYS A 37 -15.20 -29.33 19.41
CA CYS A 37 -15.95 -28.62 20.46
C CYS A 37 -17.21 -29.41 20.83
N GLY A 38 -17.93 -29.95 19.84
CA GLY A 38 -19.10 -30.81 20.08
C GLY A 38 -18.78 -32.08 20.88
N LEU A 39 -17.57 -32.66 20.73
CA LEU A 39 -17.11 -33.75 21.58
C LEU A 39 -16.81 -33.29 23.02
N SER A 40 -16.26 -32.09 23.20
CA SER A 40 -15.94 -31.55 24.52
C SER A 40 -17.16 -31.05 25.31
N MET A 41 -18.26 -30.67 24.63
CA MET A 41 -19.45 -30.09 25.29
C MET A 41 -20.03 -30.96 26.42
N PRO A 42 -20.27 -32.27 26.25
CA PRO A 42 -20.80 -33.10 27.34
C PRO A 42 -19.84 -33.21 28.53
N LEU A 43 -18.52 -33.16 28.30
CA LEU A 43 -17.52 -33.18 29.37
C LEU A 43 -17.49 -31.85 30.14
N ILE A 44 -17.66 -30.72 29.45
CA ILE A 44 -17.80 -29.40 30.09
C ILE A 44 -19.06 -29.38 30.98
N GLN A 45 -20.16 -29.93 30.48
CA GLN A 45 -21.40 -30.07 31.25
C GLN A 45 -21.20 -30.96 32.49
N ALA A 46 -20.59 -32.13 32.32
CA ALA A 46 -20.31 -33.04 33.43
C ALA A 46 -19.38 -32.40 34.48
N ALA A 47 -18.37 -31.63 34.05
CA ALA A 47 -17.51 -30.88 34.95
C ALA A 47 -18.28 -29.78 35.71
N HIS A 48 -19.20 -29.07 35.03
CA HIS A 48 -20.05 -28.08 35.67
C HIS A 48 -20.95 -28.69 36.74
N GLU A 49 -21.61 -29.82 36.45
CA GLU A 49 -22.49 -30.50 37.39
C GLU A 49 -21.74 -31.07 38.59
N ALA A 50 -20.57 -31.68 38.37
CA ALA A 50 -19.81 -32.35 39.43
C ALA A 50 -18.98 -31.38 40.28
N PHE A 51 -18.46 -30.30 39.69
CA PHE A 51 -17.44 -29.45 40.32
C PHE A 51 -17.85 -27.98 40.45
N GLY A 52 -19.00 -27.55 39.91
CA GLY A 52 -19.44 -26.15 39.87
C GLY A 52 -19.58 -25.45 41.23
N GLU A 53 -19.79 -26.21 42.32
CA GLU A 53 -19.81 -25.67 43.68
C GLU A 53 -18.42 -25.22 44.18
N ALA A 54 -17.34 -25.74 43.61
CA ALA A 54 -15.96 -25.40 43.97
C ALA A 54 -15.21 -24.62 42.89
N VAL A 55 -15.48 -24.92 41.61
CA VAL A 55 -14.77 -24.40 40.44
C VAL A 55 -15.74 -23.66 39.53
N ASP A 56 -15.38 -22.48 39.03
CA ASP A 56 -16.15 -21.80 38.00
C ASP A 56 -15.91 -22.47 36.64
N VAL A 57 -16.88 -23.25 36.17
CA VAL A 57 -16.82 -23.88 34.83
C VAL A 57 -17.53 -22.96 33.83
N LEU A 58 -16.76 -22.34 32.94
CA LEU A 58 -17.23 -21.33 32.00
C LEU A 58 -16.92 -21.78 30.56
N ALA A 59 -17.96 -21.98 29.75
CA ALA A 59 -17.79 -22.09 28.31
C ALA A 59 -17.79 -20.69 27.70
N ILE A 60 -16.82 -20.37 26.86
CA ILE A 60 -16.70 -19.07 26.18
C ILE A 60 -16.85 -19.31 24.69
N GLY A 61 -17.95 -18.84 24.13
CA GLY A 61 -18.34 -19.13 22.78
C GLY A 61 -18.13 -17.94 21.84
N GLN A 62 -17.62 -18.22 20.64
CA GLN A 62 -17.13 -17.22 19.68
C GLN A 62 -18.21 -16.59 18.78
N GLU A 63 -19.48 -16.97 18.95
CA GLU A 63 -20.60 -16.40 18.18
C GLU A 63 -21.93 -16.65 18.90
N ALA A 64 -22.71 -15.61 19.16
CA ALA A 64 -23.95 -15.69 19.95
C ALA A 64 -24.96 -16.72 19.40
N GLU A 65 -25.16 -16.75 18.08
CA GLU A 65 -26.07 -17.71 17.45
C GLU A 65 -25.54 -19.15 17.57
N GLY A 66 -24.26 -19.36 17.32
CA GLY A 66 -23.61 -20.66 17.50
C GLY A 66 -23.60 -21.13 18.96
N ASN A 67 -23.45 -20.21 19.91
CA ASN A 67 -23.49 -20.48 21.34
C ASN A 67 -24.87 -21.02 21.74
N ALA A 68 -25.94 -20.40 21.26
CA ALA A 68 -27.30 -20.87 21.51
C ALA A 68 -27.54 -22.29 20.94
N VAL A 69 -27.02 -22.57 19.74
CA VAL A 69 -27.09 -23.91 19.13
C VAL A 69 -26.34 -24.95 19.95
N LEU A 70 -25.15 -24.63 20.47
CA LEU A 70 -24.39 -25.55 21.34
C LEU A 70 -25.13 -25.85 22.64
N VAL A 71 -25.70 -24.82 23.27
CA VAL A 71 -26.50 -24.95 24.50
C VAL A 71 -27.71 -25.85 24.27
N GLU A 72 -28.47 -25.63 23.20
CA GLU A 72 -29.64 -26.44 22.88
C GLU A 72 -29.26 -27.88 22.52
N ARG A 73 -28.27 -28.06 21.63
CA ARG A 73 -27.83 -29.38 21.13
C ARG A 73 -27.35 -30.30 22.24
N HIS A 74 -26.66 -29.76 23.24
CA HIS A 74 -26.04 -30.54 24.32
C HIS A 74 -26.75 -30.38 25.68
N GLY A 75 -27.84 -29.62 25.75
CA GLY A 75 -28.60 -29.40 26.98
C GLY A 75 -27.76 -28.76 28.09
N LEU A 76 -26.91 -27.81 27.74
CA LEU A 76 -25.94 -27.22 28.68
C LEU A 76 -26.64 -26.40 29.76
N THR A 77 -26.27 -26.63 31.02
CA THR A 77 -26.55 -25.72 32.14
C THR A 77 -25.31 -24.94 32.57
N ALA A 78 -24.13 -25.39 32.15
CA ALA A 78 -22.89 -24.63 32.30
C ALA A 78 -23.03 -23.24 31.66
N PRO A 79 -22.57 -22.16 32.33
CA PRO A 79 -22.58 -20.82 31.75
C PRO A 79 -21.86 -20.79 30.40
N MET A 80 -22.59 -20.42 29.35
CA MET A 80 -22.08 -20.16 28.01
C MET A 80 -22.00 -18.66 27.78
N LEU A 81 -20.78 -18.12 27.82
CA LEU A 81 -20.48 -16.69 27.71
C LEU A 81 -20.30 -16.29 26.24
N ASP A 82 -20.81 -15.11 25.90
CA ASP A 82 -20.75 -14.55 24.55
C ASP A 82 -19.49 -13.71 24.33
N ASP A 83 -18.55 -14.25 23.55
CA ASP A 83 -17.36 -13.55 23.05
C ASP A 83 -17.47 -13.30 21.53
N SER A 84 -18.65 -12.95 21.02
CA SER A 84 -18.85 -12.61 19.59
C SER A 84 -17.97 -11.45 19.11
N ALA A 85 -17.58 -10.55 20.02
CA ALA A 85 -16.61 -9.48 19.71
C ALA A 85 -15.18 -10.01 19.53
N LEU A 86 -14.89 -11.20 20.06
CA LEU A 86 -13.63 -11.95 20.02
C LEU A 86 -12.48 -11.29 20.78
N HIS A 87 -12.76 -10.29 21.62
CA HIS A 87 -11.75 -9.61 22.42
C HIS A 87 -11.09 -10.56 23.42
N THR A 88 -11.87 -11.45 24.03
CA THR A 88 -11.34 -12.39 25.02
C THR A 88 -10.52 -13.47 24.33
N SER A 89 -11.06 -14.07 23.26
CA SER A 89 -10.34 -15.07 22.46
C SER A 89 -9.02 -14.53 21.90
N TYR A 90 -8.99 -13.26 21.47
CA TYR A 90 -7.78 -12.60 21.02
C TYR A 90 -6.77 -12.35 22.15
N ALA A 91 -7.22 -11.81 23.28
CA ALA A 91 -6.35 -11.51 24.42
C ALA A 91 -5.67 -12.77 24.99
N TYR A 92 -6.31 -13.94 24.85
CA TYR A 92 -5.81 -15.23 25.30
C TYR A 92 -4.88 -15.93 24.29
N ASP A 93 -4.60 -15.27 23.15
CA ASP A 93 -3.74 -15.76 22.06
C ASP A 93 -4.19 -17.13 21.53
N LEU A 94 -5.49 -17.24 21.23
CA LEU A 94 -6.10 -18.49 20.81
C LEU A 94 -6.04 -18.67 19.29
N ASP A 95 -5.21 -19.62 18.87
CA ASP A 95 -5.16 -20.08 17.46
C ASP A 95 -6.21 -21.16 17.16
N THR A 96 -6.59 -21.95 18.15
CA THR A 96 -7.37 -23.19 17.96
C THR A 96 -8.42 -23.36 19.06
N VAL A 97 -9.55 -23.98 18.71
CA VAL A 97 -10.63 -24.37 19.61
C VAL A 97 -11.02 -25.85 19.39
N PRO A 98 -11.42 -26.60 20.43
CA PRO A 98 -11.56 -26.14 21.80
C PRO A 98 -10.19 -25.92 22.45
N THR A 99 -10.05 -24.87 23.25
CA THR A 99 -8.91 -24.67 24.16
C THR A 99 -9.44 -24.65 25.59
N LEU A 100 -8.89 -25.52 26.43
CA LEU A 100 -9.30 -25.71 27.81
C LEU A 100 -8.19 -25.19 28.71
N ILE A 101 -8.54 -24.35 29.69
CA ILE A 101 -7.59 -23.74 30.60
C ILE A 101 -8.12 -23.86 32.03
N LEU A 102 -7.37 -24.54 32.89
CA LEU A 102 -7.61 -24.56 34.34
C LEU A 102 -6.75 -23.50 35.01
N THR A 103 -7.35 -22.69 35.88
CA THR A 103 -6.68 -21.61 36.57
C THR A 103 -6.85 -21.71 38.08
N GLY A 104 -5.89 -21.13 38.81
CA GLY A 104 -6.03 -20.89 40.24
C GLY A 104 -7.01 -19.75 40.58
N PRO A 105 -7.29 -19.54 41.88
CA PRO A 105 -8.13 -18.43 42.37
C PRO A 105 -7.62 -17.03 41.99
N ASP A 106 -6.32 -16.90 41.79
CA ASP A 106 -5.62 -15.68 41.42
C ASP A 106 -5.57 -15.42 39.90
N GLY A 107 -6.21 -16.30 39.10
CA GLY A 107 -6.22 -16.25 37.64
C GLY A 107 -4.92 -16.75 36.99
N ALA A 108 -4.01 -17.37 37.75
CA ALA A 108 -2.81 -17.98 37.20
C ALA A 108 -3.15 -19.29 36.47
N GLU A 109 -2.64 -19.44 35.24
CA GLU A 109 -2.78 -20.67 34.47
C GLU A 109 -2.06 -21.84 35.16
N GLN A 110 -2.78 -22.95 35.36
CA GLN A 110 -2.25 -24.19 35.93
C GLN A 110 -2.10 -25.28 34.86
N ARG A 111 -3.10 -25.39 33.97
CA ARG A 111 -3.12 -26.35 32.86
C ARG A 111 -3.77 -25.73 31.65
N ARG A 112 -3.25 -26.06 30.46
CA ARG A 112 -3.85 -25.75 29.16
C ARG A 112 -3.68 -26.94 28.23
N PHE A 113 -4.74 -27.29 27.50
CA PHE A 113 -4.63 -28.21 26.36
C PHE A 113 -5.59 -27.78 25.23
N ILE A 114 -5.27 -28.23 24.01
CA ILE A 114 -5.92 -27.81 22.77
C ILE A 114 -6.46 -29.03 22.05
N GLY A 115 -7.68 -28.92 21.52
CA GLY A 115 -8.38 -30.03 20.89
C GLY A 115 -8.97 -30.97 21.94
N PHE A 116 -8.98 -32.26 21.62
CA PHE A 116 -9.45 -33.31 22.51
C PHE A 116 -8.37 -34.37 22.67
N GLY A 117 -7.99 -34.65 23.92
CA GLY A 117 -7.21 -35.83 24.30
C GLY A 117 -7.92 -36.51 25.46
N ARG A 118 -8.17 -37.82 25.36
CA ARG A 118 -8.89 -38.57 26.42
C ARG A 118 -8.12 -38.50 27.74
N ASP A 119 -6.81 -38.73 27.67
CA ASP A 119 -5.92 -38.68 28.83
C ASP A 119 -5.89 -37.26 29.44
N ASP A 120 -5.82 -36.22 28.60
CA ASP A 120 -5.85 -34.82 29.05
C ASP A 120 -7.13 -34.49 29.83
N TRP A 121 -8.28 -34.97 29.36
CA TRP A 121 -9.56 -34.80 30.02
C TRP A 121 -9.68 -35.62 31.32
N GLN A 122 -9.17 -36.85 31.34
CA GLN A 122 -9.13 -37.69 32.54
C GLN A 122 -8.26 -37.05 33.63
N GLU A 123 -7.08 -36.56 33.27
CA GLU A 123 -6.20 -35.82 34.18
C GLU A 123 -6.89 -34.54 34.69
N LEU A 124 -7.52 -33.77 33.80
CA LEU A 124 -8.26 -32.57 34.19
C LEU A 124 -9.39 -32.90 35.17
N PHE A 125 -10.17 -33.96 34.95
CA PHE A 125 -11.23 -34.40 35.87
C PHE A 125 -10.65 -34.82 37.22
N GLY A 126 -9.48 -35.47 37.24
CA GLY A 126 -8.77 -35.78 38.48
C GLY A 126 -8.35 -34.53 39.26
N GLU A 127 -7.85 -33.51 38.57
CA GLU A 127 -7.48 -32.22 39.18
C GLU A 127 -8.70 -31.47 39.71
N LEU A 128 -9.78 -31.40 38.94
CA LEU A 128 -11.04 -30.77 39.36
C LEU A 128 -11.65 -31.49 40.57
N ALA A 129 -11.65 -32.82 40.58
CA ALA A 129 -12.10 -33.64 41.71
C ALA A 129 -11.27 -33.37 42.98
N ALA A 130 -9.95 -33.25 42.85
CA ALA A 130 -9.07 -32.89 43.96
C ALA A 130 -9.35 -31.48 44.50
N ILE A 131 -9.60 -30.50 43.62
CA ILE A 131 -9.96 -29.13 44.01
C ILE A 131 -11.32 -29.09 44.71
N ALA A 132 -12.30 -29.83 44.20
CA ALA A 132 -13.66 -29.89 44.73
C ALA A 132 -13.82 -30.82 45.94
N ALA A 133 -12.81 -31.64 46.24
CA ALA A 133 -12.83 -32.68 47.28
C ALA A 133 -14.00 -33.68 47.11
N VAL A 134 -14.27 -34.09 45.86
CA VAL A 134 -15.27 -35.09 45.49
C VAL A 134 -14.62 -36.19 44.66
N ASP A 135 -15.30 -37.32 44.46
CA ASP A 135 -14.86 -38.34 43.51
C ASP A 135 -15.09 -37.87 42.07
N ALA A 136 -14.12 -38.11 41.18
CA ALA A 136 -14.27 -37.79 39.77
C ALA A 136 -15.38 -38.67 39.15
N PRO A 137 -16.40 -38.08 38.50
CA PRO A 137 -17.42 -38.86 37.81
C PRO A 137 -16.81 -39.57 36.58
N ASP A 138 -17.41 -40.70 36.19
CA ASP A 138 -17.11 -41.36 34.93
C ASP A 138 -18.17 -40.96 33.89
N PRO A 139 -17.83 -40.09 32.91
CA PRO A 139 -18.73 -39.68 31.85
C PRO A 139 -18.85 -40.73 30.72
N GLY A 140 -18.31 -41.93 30.90
CA GLY A 140 -18.25 -42.96 29.87
C GLY A 140 -17.02 -42.79 28.97
N TRP A 141 -15.82 -42.79 29.56
CA TRP A 141 -14.57 -42.52 28.84
C TRP A 141 -14.35 -43.44 27.63
N ASP A 142 -14.91 -44.64 27.63
CA ASP A 142 -14.81 -45.62 26.54
C ASP A 142 -15.51 -45.17 25.24
N ASP A 143 -16.49 -44.26 25.33
CA ASP A 143 -17.25 -43.75 24.18
C ASP A 143 -16.52 -42.62 23.43
N TYR A 144 -15.47 -42.07 24.01
CA TYR A 144 -14.67 -41.00 23.42
C TYR A 144 -13.49 -41.55 22.60
N PRO A 145 -12.99 -40.81 21.58
CA PRO A 145 -11.76 -41.19 20.88
C PRO A 145 -10.52 -40.95 21.75
N ASP A 146 -9.38 -41.52 21.38
CA ASP A 146 -8.10 -41.24 22.09
C ASP A 146 -7.69 -39.78 21.95
N SER A 147 -7.75 -39.24 20.73
CA SER A 147 -7.51 -37.82 20.47
C SER A 147 -8.22 -37.32 19.22
N ARG A 148 -8.44 -36.01 19.15
CA ARG A 148 -8.95 -35.31 17.98
C ARG A 148 -8.40 -33.88 17.93
N PRO A 149 -7.87 -33.42 16.78
CA PRO A 149 -7.39 -32.05 16.66
C PRO A 149 -8.53 -31.03 16.75
N GLY A 150 -8.23 -29.82 17.20
CA GLY A 150 -9.17 -28.69 17.16
C GLY A 150 -9.33 -28.08 15.77
N CYS A 151 -10.14 -27.03 15.69
CA CYS A 151 -10.33 -26.18 14.51
C CYS A 151 -9.78 -24.77 14.78
N GLY A 152 -9.45 -24.01 13.73
CA GLY A 152 -8.99 -22.63 13.89
C GLY A 152 -10.00 -21.76 14.65
N SER A 153 -9.50 -20.95 15.58
CA SER A 153 -10.28 -19.95 16.31
C SER A 153 -10.80 -18.88 15.35
N ARG A 154 -12.01 -18.34 15.61
CA ARG A 154 -12.52 -17.22 14.80
C ARG A 154 -11.68 -15.95 14.95
N SER A 155 -10.97 -15.78 16.07
CA SER A 155 -10.11 -14.62 16.31
C SER A 155 -8.92 -14.51 15.35
N VAL A 156 -8.52 -15.62 14.70
CA VAL A 156 -7.41 -15.65 13.74
C VAL A 156 -7.87 -15.72 12.28
N GLU A 157 -9.17 -15.61 12.03
CA GLU A 157 -9.71 -15.59 10.67
C GLU A 157 -9.31 -14.29 9.94
N PRO A 158 -8.98 -14.36 8.63
CA PRO A 158 -8.67 -13.17 7.84
C PRO A 158 -9.81 -12.15 7.84
N GLY A 159 -9.49 -10.89 8.12
CA GLY A 159 -10.44 -9.80 8.31
C GLY A 159 -10.88 -9.61 9.77
N ILE A 160 -10.86 -10.65 10.59
CA ILE A 160 -11.18 -10.57 12.03
C ILE A 160 -9.92 -10.26 12.83
N ALA A 161 -8.81 -10.95 12.56
CA ALA A 161 -7.54 -10.72 13.25
C ALA A 161 -7.10 -9.25 13.15
N GLU A 162 -7.24 -8.64 11.97
CA GLU A 162 -6.83 -7.26 11.72
C GLU A 162 -7.79 -6.25 12.33
N ARG A 163 -9.07 -6.62 12.51
CA ARG A 163 -10.04 -5.85 13.30
C ARG A 163 -9.65 -5.84 14.76
N LEU A 164 -9.39 -7.01 15.32
CA LEU A 164 -9.00 -7.18 16.71
C LEU A 164 -7.69 -6.45 17.00
N ALA A 165 -6.69 -6.58 16.13
CA ALA A 165 -5.44 -5.84 16.24
C ALA A 165 -5.63 -4.31 16.12
N ALA A 166 -6.57 -3.86 15.30
CA ALA A 166 -6.91 -2.44 15.19
C ALA A 166 -7.66 -1.90 16.42
N GLU A 167 -8.46 -2.73 17.09
CA GLU A 167 -9.24 -2.38 18.29
C GLU A 167 -8.44 -2.51 19.60
N ALA A 168 -7.37 -3.32 19.61
CA ALA A 168 -6.54 -3.54 20.78
C ALA A 168 -5.93 -2.24 21.34
N GLU A 169 -5.73 -2.19 22.66
CA GLU A 169 -5.14 -1.03 23.36
C GLU A 169 -3.76 -0.63 22.78
N GLY A 170 -2.99 -1.61 22.31
CA GLY A 170 -1.69 -1.44 21.66
C GLY A 170 -1.73 -1.17 20.16
N SER A 171 -2.92 -0.96 19.56
CA SER A 171 -3.08 -0.71 18.12
C SER A 171 -2.13 0.38 17.64
N PRO A 172 -1.46 0.23 16.48
CA PRO A 172 -0.54 1.24 15.94
C PRO A 172 -1.29 2.42 15.29
N LEU A 173 -2.62 2.34 15.16
CA LEU A 173 -3.42 3.35 14.47
C LEU A 173 -3.69 4.57 15.37
N ARG A 174 -3.46 5.78 14.84
CA ARG A 174 -3.64 7.07 15.52
C ARG A 174 -4.49 8.05 14.72
N ALA A 175 -4.76 7.78 13.44
CA ALA A 175 -5.58 8.62 12.60
C ALA A 175 -7.02 8.72 13.14
N ARG A 176 -7.64 9.89 12.96
CA ARG A 176 -9.02 10.14 13.39
C ARG A 176 -9.99 9.16 12.71
N ARG A 177 -10.73 8.38 13.50
CA ARG A 177 -11.84 7.54 13.03
C ARG A 177 -13.08 8.39 12.79
N ILE A 178 -13.83 8.04 11.75
CA ILE A 178 -15.08 8.69 11.40
C ILE A 178 -16.13 7.59 11.36
N ASP A 179 -17.07 7.63 12.29
CA ASP A 179 -18.20 6.72 12.30
C ASP A 179 -19.24 7.18 11.28
N ILE A 180 -19.70 6.23 10.47
CA ILE A 180 -20.66 6.45 9.38
C ILE A 180 -21.88 5.60 9.69
N GLY A 181 -23.08 6.16 9.50
CA GLY A 181 -24.31 5.45 9.79
C GLY A 181 -24.46 4.21 8.90
N ALA A 182 -25.03 3.13 9.44
CA ALA A 182 -25.19 1.88 8.69
C ALA A 182 -26.05 2.01 7.40
N GLY A 183 -26.86 3.06 7.29
CA GLY A 183 -27.68 3.37 6.12
C GLY A 183 -27.08 4.40 5.16
N ASP A 184 -25.92 4.98 5.47
CA ASP A 184 -25.28 5.99 4.63
C ASP A 184 -24.49 5.34 3.49
N ASP A 185 -24.52 5.95 2.31
CA ASP A 185 -23.65 5.53 1.21
C ASP A 185 -22.21 6.01 1.49
N LEU A 186 -21.36 5.04 1.84
CA LEU A 186 -19.97 5.27 2.18
C LEU A 186 -19.15 5.89 1.03
N HIS A 187 -19.46 5.56 -0.23
CA HIS A 187 -18.72 6.11 -1.36
C HIS A 187 -19.11 7.57 -1.62
N GLU A 188 -20.40 7.89 -1.54
CA GLU A 188 -20.89 9.26 -1.66
C GLU A 188 -20.40 10.12 -0.48
N PHE A 189 -20.41 9.58 0.75
CA PHE A 189 -19.84 10.29 1.91
C PHE A 189 -18.37 10.67 1.69
N LEU A 190 -17.54 9.75 1.23
CA LEU A 190 -16.11 10.02 0.97
C LEU A 190 -15.92 11.06 -0.15
N PHE A 191 -16.78 11.04 -1.17
CA PHE A 191 -16.79 12.04 -2.23
C PHE A 191 -17.20 13.42 -1.70
N ASP A 192 -18.30 13.51 -0.94
CA ASP A 192 -18.85 14.75 -0.39
C ASP A 192 -17.94 15.41 0.65
N GLN A 193 -17.25 14.61 1.47
CA GLN A 193 -16.18 15.10 2.35
C GLN A 193 -14.93 15.55 1.57
N GLY A 194 -14.94 15.39 0.25
CA GLY A 194 -13.85 15.74 -0.63
C GLY A 194 -12.58 14.98 -0.27
N LEU A 195 -12.68 13.68 0.00
CA LEU A 195 -11.57 12.76 0.29
C LEU A 195 -11.12 11.97 -0.96
N THR A 196 -11.89 12.04 -2.05
CA THR A 196 -11.57 11.38 -3.31
C THR A 196 -11.04 12.36 -4.37
N ASP A 197 -10.40 11.82 -5.39
CA ASP A 197 -9.95 12.53 -6.59
C ASP A 197 -11.06 12.71 -7.65
N GLY A 198 -12.32 12.45 -7.28
CA GLY A 198 -13.47 12.42 -8.19
C GLY A 198 -13.83 11.03 -8.70
N LEU A 199 -12.99 10.02 -8.43
CA LEU A 199 -13.31 8.61 -8.64
C LEU A 199 -13.65 7.94 -7.29
N PRO A 200 -14.46 6.86 -7.28
CA PRO A 200 -14.64 6.06 -6.07
C PRO A 200 -13.30 5.58 -5.49
N VAL A 201 -13.24 5.49 -4.16
CA VAL A 201 -12.09 4.99 -3.42
C VAL A 201 -12.50 3.76 -2.61
N VAL A 202 -11.52 2.92 -2.25
CA VAL A 202 -11.76 1.86 -1.27
C VAL A 202 -11.80 2.51 0.12
N PRO A 203 -12.86 2.31 0.92
CA PRO A 203 -12.91 2.88 2.26
C PRO A 203 -11.77 2.35 3.15
N PRO A 204 -10.96 3.22 3.75
CA PRO A 204 -9.79 2.81 4.53
C PRO A 204 -10.19 2.43 5.96
N THR A 205 -10.93 1.32 6.09
CA THR A 205 -11.31 0.79 7.41
C THR A 205 -10.07 0.36 8.20
N PRO A 206 -10.11 0.36 9.54
CA PRO A 206 -8.96 0.01 10.36
C PRO A 206 -8.30 -1.34 9.97
N GLU A 207 -9.10 -2.35 9.64
CA GLU A 207 -8.64 -3.69 9.23
C GLU A 207 -7.85 -3.64 7.92
N ARG A 208 -8.32 -2.82 6.96
CA ARG A 208 -7.63 -2.66 5.67
C ARG A 208 -6.32 -1.89 5.83
N VAL A 209 -6.29 -0.93 6.76
CA VAL A 209 -5.06 -0.19 7.07
C VAL A 209 -4.06 -1.08 7.78
N MET A 210 -4.48 -1.89 8.75
CA MET A 210 -3.61 -2.88 9.40
C MET A 210 -2.99 -3.85 8.39
N ARG A 211 -3.79 -4.45 7.50
CA ARG A 211 -3.26 -5.28 6.39
C ARG A 211 -2.30 -4.52 5.49
N MET A 212 -2.60 -3.27 5.17
CA MET A 212 -1.72 -2.45 4.32
C MET A 212 -0.36 -2.25 4.98
N LEU A 213 -0.32 -2.07 6.30
CA LEU A 213 0.91 -1.85 7.07
C LEU A 213 1.83 -3.09 7.09
N GLU A 214 1.30 -4.30 6.91
CA GLU A 214 2.12 -5.52 6.75
C GLU A 214 3.05 -5.44 5.54
N GLY A 215 2.79 -4.53 4.59
CA GLY A 215 3.61 -4.29 3.43
C GLY A 215 4.96 -3.63 3.71
N THR A 216 5.25 -3.21 4.95
CA THR A 216 6.54 -2.60 5.31
C THR A 216 6.97 -2.96 6.73
N THR A 217 8.27 -2.94 6.97
CA THR A 217 8.86 -3.11 8.32
C THR A 217 8.94 -1.81 9.13
N ARG A 218 8.52 -0.67 8.56
CA ARG A 218 8.54 0.63 9.26
C ARG A 218 7.42 0.74 10.29
N ASP A 219 7.66 1.50 11.35
CA ASP A 219 6.64 1.79 12.34
C ASP A 219 5.53 2.66 11.73
N ALA A 220 4.27 2.38 12.07
CA ALA A 220 3.12 3.10 11.51
C ALA A 220 3.15 4.62 11.81
N GLN A 221 3.82 5.02 12.89
CA GLN A 221 3.95 6.41 13.31
C GLN A 221 5.25 7.07 12.85
N ASP A 222 6.11 6.34 12.13
CA ASP A 222 7.29 6.93 11.50
C ASP A 222 6.87 8.08 10.58
N LEU A 223 7.50 9.25 10.81
CA LEU A 223 7.31 10.40 9.95
C LEU A 223 8.11 10.21 8.65
N VAL A 224 7.39 10.17 7.52
CA VAL A 224 7.99 10.02 6.19
C VAL A 224 8.31 11.39 5.58
N ALA A 225 7.37 12.33 5.65
CA ALA A 225 7.54 13.66 5.07
C ALA A 225 6.62 14.71 5.70
N ILE A 226 7.00 15.99 5.56
CA ILE A 226 6.10 17.13 5.80
C ILE A 226 5.55 17.59 4.46
N VAL A 227 4.33 17.18 4.13
CA VAL A 227 3.79 17.29 2.77
C VAL A 227 3.21 18.69 2.51
N PRO A 228 3.72 19.45 1.53
CA PRO A 228 3.12 20.70 1.09
C PRO A 228 1.85 20.44 0.27
N PRO A 229 0.96 21.45 0.06
CA PRO A 229 1.05 22.82 0.56
C PRO A 229 0.71 23.05 2.04
N ASN A 230 -0.04 22.15 2.68
CA ASN A 230 -0.46 22.31 4.08
C ASN A 230 0.67 22.18 5.11
N MET A 231 1.85 21.72 4.69
CA MET A 231 2.97 21.37 5.58
C MET A 231 2.53 20.36 6.65
N ALA A 232 1.73 19.38 6.24
CA ALA A 232 1.15 18.39 7.14
C ALA A 232 2.05 17.15 7.26
N PRO A 233 2.23 16.58 8.46
CA PRO A 233 3.04 15.38 8.64
C PRO A 233 2.34 14.16 8.04
N ALA A 234 3.03 13.50 7.10
CA ALA A 234 2.67 12.19 6.55
C ALA A 234 3.44 11.11 7.31
N THR A 235 2.75 10.39 8.18
CA THR A 235 3.24 9.15 8.79
C THR A 235 3.01 7.96 7.85
N VAL A 236 3.67 6.84 8.13
CA VAL A 236 3.43 5.57 7.41
C VAL A 236 1.95 5.19 7.44
N GLU A 237 1.27 5.33 8.58
CA GLU A 237 -0.19 5.11 8.72
C GLU A 237 -0.99 5.97 7.74
N LYS A 238 -0.71 7.27 7.66
CA LYS A 238 -1.43 8.17 6.74
C LYS A 238 -1.17 7.83 5.28
N ILE A 239 0.02 7.37 4.95
CA ILE A 239 0.33 6.89 3.60
C ILE A 239 -0.42 5.58 3.32
N ALA A 240 -0.43 4.64 4.27
CA ALA A 240 -1.19 3.38 4.16
C ALA A 240 -2.69 3.63 3.97
N ILE A 241 -3.30 4.56 4.71
CA ILE A 241 -4.70 4.98 4.52
C ILE A 241 -4.97 5.38 3.07
N ASN A 242 -4.13 6.25 2.50
CA ASN A 242 -4.29 6.70 1.11
C ASN A 242 -3.97 5.61 0.08
N ALA A 243 -3.04 4.71 0.39
CA ALA A 243 -2.75 3.54 -0.42
C ALA A 243 -3.94 2.57 -0.47
N VAL A 244 -4.61 2.32 0.67
CA VAL A 244 -5.87 1.57 0.70
C VAL A 244 -6.90 2.27 -0.18
N MET A 245 -7.11 3.57 0.00
CA MET A 245 -8.06 4.36 -0.81
C MET A 245 -7.82 4.23 -2.32
N ALA A 246 -6.56 4.22 -2.74
CA ALA A 246 -6.16 4.04 -4.13
C ALA A 246 -6.36 2.61 -4.68
N GLY A 247 -6.62 1.64 -3.80
CA GLY A 247 -6.73 0.22 -4.16
C GLY A 247 -5.38 -0.49 -4.24
N CYS A 248 -4.34 0.00 -3.57
CA CYS A 248 -3.07 -0.71 -3.46
C CYS A 248 -3.26 -2.07 -2.78
N LYS A 249 -2.28 -2.95 -2.98
CA LYS A 249 -2.04 -4.10 -2.11
C LYS A 249 -0.88 -3.78 -1.15
N PRO A 250 -0.72 -4.51 -0.03
CA PRO A 250 0.35 -4.27 0.94
C PRO A 250 1.74 -4.24 0.29
N GLU A 251 2.03 -5.18 -0.62
CA GLU A 251 3.32 -5.27 -1.29
C GLU A 251 3.68 -4.03 -2.15
N TYR A 252 2.72 -3.14 -2.42
CA TYR A 252 2.96 -1.88 -3.15
C TYR A 252 3.36 -0.73 -2.21
N LEU A 253 3.10 -0.85 -0.90
CA LEU A 253 3.27 0.23 0.07
C LEU A 253 4.70 0.77 0.13
N PRO A 254 5.77 -0.05 0.10
CA PRO A 254 7.14 0.47 0.10
C PRO A 254 7.41 1.39 -1.09
N VAL A 255 6.90 1.06 -2.28
CA VAL A 255 7.02 1.89 -3.49
C VAL A 255 6.33 3.24 -3.28
N VAL A 256 5.14 3.25 -2.68
CA VAL A 256 4.40 4.49 -2.39
C VAL A 256 5.15 5.35 -1.39
N ILE A 257 5.63 4.76 -0.27
CA ILE A 257 6.42 5.48 0.75
C ILE A 257 7.63 6.14 0.12
N THR A 258 8.45 5.38 -0.61
CA THR A 258 9.66 5.88 -1.28
C THR A 258 9.33 6.95 -2.34
N ALA A 259 8.21 6.81 -3.06
CA ALA A 259 7.76 7.83 -4.01
C ALA A 259 7.36 9.14 -3.32
N ILE A 260 6.76 9.09 -2.12
CA ILE A 260 6.47 10.28 -1.32
C ILE A 260 7.77 10.94 -0.85
N GLU A 261 8.74 10.16 -0.35
CA GLU A 261 10.05 10.68 0.04
C GLU A 261 10.78 11.36 -1.13
N ALA A 262 10.68 10.79 -2.34
CA ALA A 262 11.24 11.39 -3.55
C ALA A 262 10.49 12.64 -4.02
N CYS A 263 9.18 12.74 -3.78
CA CYS A 263 8.40 13.94 -4.12
C CYS A 263 8.70 15.10 -3.16
N VAL A 264 8.89 14.83 -1.88
CA VAL A 264 9.01 15.87 -0.83
C VAL A 264 10.47 16.18 -0.55
N THR A 265 11.21 16.54 -1.60
CA THR A 265 12.57 17.09 -1.50
C THR A 265 12.63 18.50 -2.06
N GLU A 266 13.70 19.23 -1.75
CA GLU A 266 13.94 20.54 -2.32
C GLU A 266 14.13 20.47 -3.85
N GLU A 267 14.82 19.43 -4.32
CA GLU A 267 15.11 19.21 -5.75
C GLU A 267 13.86 18.90 -6.57
N PHE A 268 12.92 18.10 -6.05
CA PHE A 268 11.66 17.83 -6.73
C PHE A 268 10.68 19.00 -6.59
N ASN A 269 10.72 19.73 -5.47
CA ASN A 269 9.88 20.88 -5.17
C ASN A 269 8.36 20.58 -5.32
N ALA A 270 7.85 19.61 -4.54
CA ALA A 270 6.43 19.25 -4.58
C ALA A 270 5.48 20.45 -4.44
N HIS A 271 5.82 21.46 -3.62
CA HIS A 271 5.02 22.67 -3.51
C HIS A 271 4.83 23.36 -4.86
N GLY A 272 5.93 23.63 -5.57
CA GLY A 272 5.90 24.24 -6.89
C GLY A 272 5.18 23.39 -7.94
N VAL A 273 5.42 22.08 -7.95
CA VAL A 273 4.80 21.15 -8.91
C VAL A 273 3.27 21.12 -8.74
N TRP A 274 2.74 21.28 -7.52
CA TRP A 274 1.29 21.28 -7.28
C TRP A 274 0.64 22.65 -7.39
N ALA A 275 1.36 23.72 -7.03
CA ALA A 275 0.86 25.09 -7.11
C ALA A 275 1.00 25.70 -8.52
N THR A 276 1.67 25.03 -9.45
CA THR A 276 1.87 25.55 -10.81
C THR A 276 0.59 25.56 -11.64
N THR A 277 0.45 26.59 -12.46
CA THR A 277 -0.58 26.67 -13.49
C THR A 277 -0.31 25.75 -14.69
N MET A 278 0.91 25.20 -14.80
CA MET A 278 1.38 24.42 -15.96
C MET A 278 0.89 22.95 -15.97
N GLY A 279 0.03 22.52 -15.05
CA GLY A 279 -0.54 21.18 -15.14
C GLY A 279 0.30 20.05 -14.53
N ALA A 280 1.38 20.34 -13.78
CA ALA A 280 2.36 19.30 -13.45
C ALA A 280 1.85 18.16 -12.54
N ALA A 281 2.35 16.96 -12.78
CA ALA A 281 2.02 15.71 -12.09
C ALA A 281 3.29 14.86 -11.88
N PRO A 282 3.36 14.03 -10.83
CA PRO A 282 4.48 13.12 -10.67
C PRO A 282 4.31 11.97 -11.66
N ALA A 283 5.27 11.79 -12.56
CA ALA A 283 5.41 10.58 -13.35
C ALA A 283 6.42 9.66 -12.66
N ILE A 284 6.00 8.46 -12.29
CA ILE A 284 6.78 7.55 -11.45
C ILE A 284 7.31 6.41 -12.31
N VAL A 285 8.63 6.27 -12.36
CA VAL A 285 9.29 5.14 -13.01
C VAL A 285 9.90 4.23 -11.95
N VAL A 286 9.62 2.93 -12.04
CA VAL A 286 10.15 1.92 -11.13
C VAL A 286 11.14 1.02 -11.84
N ASN A 287 12.28 0.82 -11.20
CA ASN A 287 13.40 -0.01 -11.63
C ASN A 287 13.70 -1.11 -10.61
N GLY A 288 14.49 -2.10 -11.03
CA GLY A 288 14.97 -3.19 -10.20
C GLY A 288 13.94 -4.31 -9.93
N PRO A 289 14.34 -5.37 -9.19
CA PRO A 289 13.59 -6.62 -9.07
C PRO A 289 12.14 -6.48 -8.59
N ILE A 290 11.84 -5.44 -7.80
CA ILE A 290 10.48 -5.21 -7.26
C ILE A 290 9.41 -5.20 -8.35
N ARG A 291 9.73 -4.69 -9.56
CA ARG A 291 8.78 -4.60 -10.68
C ARG A 291 8.14 -5.96 -10.99
N HIS A 292 8.91 -7.04 -10.87
CA HIS A 292 8.43 -8.40 -11.07
C HIS A 292 7.70 -8.92 -9.84
N HIS A 293 8.22 -8.68 -8.63
CA HIS A 293 7.62 -9.14 -7.38
C HIS A 293 6.20 -8.62 -7.17
N ILE A 294 5.96 -7.36 -7.51
CA ILE A 294 4.64 -6.74 -7.35
C ILE A 294 3.80 -6.74 -8.64
N GLY A 295 4.31 -7.38 -9.70
CA GLY A 295 3.61 -7.54 -10.97
C GLY A 295 3.32 -6.23 -11.71
N MET A 296 4.24 -5.26 -11.68
CA MET A 296 4.11 -4.03 -12.48
C MET A 296 4.19 -4.33 -13.97
N ASN A 297 3.43 -3.57 -14.76
CA ASN A 297 3.46 -3.67 -16.22
C ASN A 297 4.49 -2.70 -16.81
N MET A 298 5.33 -3.23 -17.70
CA MET A 298 6.31 -2.50 -18.52
C MET A 298 6.16 -2.82 -20.02
N ARG A 299 5.16 -3.65 -20.37
CA ARG A 299 4.98 -4.20 -21.71
C ARG A 299 3.85 -3.48 -22.47
N LEU A 300 3.05 -4.21 -23.25
CA LEU A 300 1.89 -3.67 -23.96
C LEU A 300 1.03 -2.81 -23.02
N GLY A 301 0.76 -1.58 -23.44
CA GLY A 301 -0.02 -0.63 -22.64
C GLY A 301 0.67 -0.14 -21.36
N ALA A 302 2.01 -0.15 -21.28
CA ALA A 302 2.77 0.24 -20.07
C ALA A 302 2.33 1.55 -19.41
N LEU A 303 1.95 2.56 -20.23
CA LEU A 303 1.51 3.88 -19.77
C LEU A 303 -0.02 4.01 -19.62
N GLY A 304 -0.76 2.92 -19.82
CA GLY A 304 -2.21 2.89 -19.88
C GLY A 304 -2.87 2.07 -18.76
N GLN A 305 -4.13 1.72 -18.99
CA GLN A 305 -4.95 0.95 -18.05
C GLN A 305 -4.57 -0.54 -17.98
N GLY A 306 -5.13 -1.24 -16.99
CA GLY A 306 -5.18 -2.72 -16.97
C GLY A 306 -4.20 -3.38 -16.00
N ASN A 307 -3.25 -2.64 -15.42
CA ASN A 307 -2.37 -3.15 -14.36
C ASN A 307 -2.64 -2.45 -13.02
N ARG A 308 -2.96 -3.23 -11.99
CA ARG A 308 -3.32 -2.71 -10.67
C ARG A 308 -2.16 -2.00 -9.97
N ALA A 309 -0.94 -2.53 -10.04
CA ALA A 309 0.24 -1.92 -9.41
C ALA A 309 0.53 -0.54 -10.02
N ASN A 310 0.65 -0.46 -11.36
CA ASN A 310 0.86 0.80 -12.08
C ASN A 310 -0.21 1.85 -11.72
N ALA A 311 -1.49 1.48 -11.79
CA ALA A 311 -2.58 2.41 -11.55
C ALA A 311 -2.67 2.85 -10.08
N ALA A 312 -2.61 1.90 -9.14
CA ALA A 312 -2.81 2.18 -7.73
C ALA A 312 -1.64 2.92 -7.10
N ILE A 313 -0.39 2.63 -7.47
CA ILE A 313 0.80 3.33 -6.92
C ILE A 313 0.76 4.81 -7.28
N GLY A 314 0.57 5.14 -8.56
CA GLY A 314 0.47 6.53 -8.99
C GLY A 314 -0.71 7.27 -8.36
N ARG A 315 -1.86 6.58 -8.22
CA ARG A 315 -3.05 7.14 -7.55
C ARG A 315 -2.85 7.34 -6.05
N ALA A 316 -2.17 6.42 -5.36
CA ALA A 316 -1.88 6.52 -3.95
C ALA A 316 -1.00 7.74 -3.64
N VAL A 317 0.07 7.94 -4.43
CA VAL A 317 0.90 9.14 -4.33
C VAL A 317 0.06 10.41 -4.50
N ARG A 318 -0.89 10.40 -5.45
CA ARG A 318 -1.81 11.51 -5.64
C ARG A 318 -2.77 11.74 -4.49
N LEU A 319 -3.36 10.69 -3.93
CA LEU A 319 -4.23 10.79 -2.78
C LEU A 319 -3.49 11.30 -1.54
N VAL A 320 -2.24 10.87 -1.27
CA VAL A 320 -1.43 11.42 -0.17
C VAL A 320 -1.22 12.93 -0.34
N MET A 321 -0.78 13.36 -1.52
CA MET A 321 -0.56 14.78 -1.81
C MET A 321 -1.86 15.60 -1.66
N ARG A 322 -2.99 15.03 -2.05
CA ARG A 322 -4.30 15.67 -1.97
C ARG A 322 -4.86 15.71 -0.55
N ASN A 323 -4.87 14.59 0.15
CA ASN A 323 -5.57 14.40 1.42
C ASN A 323 -4.72 14.81 2.62
N VAL A 324 -3.40 14.58 2.57
CA VAL A 324 -2.45 15.07 3.58
C VAL A 324 -1.95 16.46 3.21
N GLY A 325 -1.40 16.61 2.00
CA GLY A 325 -0.82 17.87 1.53
C GLY A 325 -1.85 18.96 1.24
N GLY A 326 -3.11 18.61 0.98
CA GLY A 326 -4.17 19.58 0.68
C GLY A 326 -4.20 20.07 -0.76
N ALA A 327 -3.50 19.41 -1.70
CA ALA A 327 -3.41 19.78 -3.12
C ALA A 327 -4.73 19.52 -3.89
N LYS A 328 -5.77 20.33 -3.61
CA LYS A 328 -7.11 20.21 -4.23
C LYS A 328 -7.33 21.27 -5.33
N PRO A 329 -7.96 20.91 -6.48
CA PRO A 329 -8.30 21.87 -7.53
C PRO A 329 -9.12 23.04 -6.99
N ALA A 330 -8.96 24.22 -7.60
CA ALA A 330 -9.55 25.50 -7.18
C ALA A 330 -9.13 26.00 -5.78
N GLY A 331 -8.32 25.25 -5.04
CA GLY A 331 -7.65 25.65 -3.82
C GLY A 331 -6.18 25.92 -4.06
N THR A 332 -5.31 25.03 -3.60
CA THR A 332 -3.86 25.15 -3.74
C THR A 332 -3.33 24.57 -5.05
N GLU A 333 -4.05 23.62 -5.67
CA GLU A 333 -3.76 23.15 -7.02
C GLU A 333 -4.32 24.15 -8.05
N ARG A 334 -3.43 24.71 -8.88
CA ARG A 334 -3.71 25.89 -9.74
C ARG A 334 -3.57 25.63 -11.24
N SER A 335 -3.47 24.37 -11.67
CA SER A 335 -3.38 24.03 -13.09
C SER A 335 -4.45 24.72 -13.95
N THR A 336 -4.03 25.35 -15.05
CA THR A 336 -4.94 26.05 -15.97
C THR A 336 -5.83 25.07 -16.73
N LEU A 337 -5.26 23.97 -17.25
CA LEU A 337 -6.00 22.89 -17.92
C LEU A 337 -5.91 21.55 -17.16
N GLY A 338 -4.77 21.28 -16.51
CA GLY A 338 -4.50 19.99 -15.89
C GLY A 338 -4.05 18.92 -16.89
N THR A 339 -3.94 17.67 -16.43
CA THR A 339 -3.58 16.49 -17.24
C THR A 339 -4.19 15.23 -16.63
N PRO A 340 -4.61 14.23 -17.44
CA PRO A 340 -5.07 12.93 -16.92
C PRO A 340 -4.05 12.22 -16.01
N MET A 341 -2.75 12.50 -16.15
CA MET A 341 -1.72 11.97 -15.25
C MET A 341 -1.91 12.42 -13.78
N LYS A 342 -2.74 13.45 -13.53
CA LYS A 342 -3.09 13.86 -12.16
C LYS A 342 -3.97 12.84 -11.43
N TYR A 343 -4.53 11.85 -12.12
CA TYR A 343 -5.12 10.68 -11.47
C TYR A 343 -4.07 9.63 -11.12
N THR A 344 -3.24 9.26 -12.10
CA THR A 344 -2.16 8.29 -11.92
C THR A 344 -1.20 8.33 -13.10
N LEU A 345 0.09 8.17 -12.84
CA LEU A 345 1.08 7.75 -13.81
C LEU A 345 2.25 7.08 -13.09
N SER A 346 2.25 5.75 -13.06
CA SER A 346 3.37 4.93 -12.62
C SER A 346 3.55 3.74 -13.54
N PHE A 347 4.79 3.43 -13.90
CA PHE A 347 5.13 2.28 -14.73
C PHE A 347 6.55 1.80 -14.45
N ALA A 348 6.87 0.59 -14.88
CA ALA A 348 8.21 0.04 -14.75
C ALA A 348 9.01 0.18 -16.06
N GLU A 349 10.33 0.34 -15.94
CA GLU A 349 11.23 0.16 -17.08
C GLU A 349 11.36 -1.33 -17.42
N TRP A 350 11.34 -1.66 -18.72
CA TRP A 350 11.59 -2.99 -19.22
C TRP A 350 13.09 -3.21 -19.45
N GLU A 351 13.81 -3.38 -18.34
CA GLU A 351 15.28 -3.48 -18.33
C GLU A 351 15.80 -4.63 -19.18
N GLU A 352 15.14 -5.80 -19.16
CA GLU A 352 15.56 -6.98 -19.93
C GLU A 352 15.39 -6.80 -21.44
N ARG A 353 14.53 -5.85 -21.85
CA ARG A 353 14.31 -5.53 -23.27
C ARG A 353 15.16 -4.36 -23.75
N SER A 354 15.69 -3.58 -22.82
CA SER A 354 16.56 -2.44 -23.11
C SER A 354 17.90 -2.93 -23.66
N PRO A 355 18.38 -2.38 -24.80
CA PRO A 355 19.74 -2.62 -25.25
C PRO A 355 20.79 -1.80 -24.47
N TRP A 356 20.35 -0.94 -23.56
CA TRP A 356 21.18 -0.05 -22.76
C TRP A 356 21.05 -0.34 -21.27
N GLU A 357 22.02 0.16 -20.52
CA GLU A 357 22.01 0.17 -19.05
C GLU A 357 20.69 0.76 -18.51
N PRO A 358 20.05 0.11 -17.50
CA PRO A 358 18.85 0.61 -16.85
C PRO A 358 19.01 2.01 -16.25
N MET A 359 17.90 2.76 -16.16
CA MET A 359 17.93 4.14 -15.68
C MET A 359 18.44 4.27 -14.24
N HIS A 360 18.12 3.34 -13.33
CA HIS A 360 18.62 3.43 -11.95
C HIS A 360 20.14 3.24 -11.88
N VAL A 361 20.69 2.37 -12.71
CA VAL A 361 22.15 2.17 -12.79
C VAL A 361 22.84 3.40 -13.38
N GLU A 362 22.29 4.03 -14.43
CA GLU A 362 22.79 5.33 -14.95
C GLU A 362 22.78 6.43 -13.87
N LYS A 363 21.94 6.30 -12.83
CA LYS A 363 21.84 7.23 -11.70
C LYS A 363 22.70 6.84 -10.50
N GLY A 364 23.52 5.80 -10.63
CA GLY A 364 24.50 5.39 -9.63
C GLY A 364 23.99 4.40 -8.58
N PHE A 365 22.85 3.74 -8.82
CA PHE A 365 22.37 2.63 -7.97
C PHE A 365 22.90 1.29 -8.47
N ASP A 366 22.92 0.28 -7.59
CA ASP A 366 23.35 -1.07 -7.97
C ASP A 366 22.32 -1.74 -8.90
N PRO A 367 22.73 -2.65 -9.81
CA PRO A 367 21.81 -3.33 -10.73
C PRO A 367 20.66 -4.07 -10.03
N ASP A 368 20.92 -4.62 -8.86
CA ASP A 368 19.94 -5.38 -8.06
C ASP A 368 19.07 -4.48 -7.16
N ASP A 369 19.34 -3.17 -7.11
CA ASP A 369 18.55 -2.24 -6.33
C ASP A 369 17.19 -1.97 -6.98
N SER A 370 16.15 -2.05 -6.16
CA SER A 370 14.83 -1.55 -6.53
C SER A 370 14.75 -0.06 -6.26
N VAL A 371 14.38 0.74 -7.26
CA VAL A 371 14.49 2.21 -7.23
C VAL A 371 13.23 2.84 -7.79
N VAL A 372 12.73 3.88 -7.12
CA VAL A 372 11.73 4.80 -7.66
C VAL A 372 12.43 6.05 -8.17
N THR A 373 12.09 6.48 -9.38
CA THR A 373 12.39 7.83 -9.87
C THR A 373 11.10 8.59 -10.13
N VAL A 374 10.96 9.77 -9.55
CA VAL A 374 9.79 10.64 -9.77
C VAL A 374 10.19 11.84 -10.62
N PHE A 375 9.43 12.06 -11.70
CA PHE A 375 9.59 13.17 -12.63
C PHE A 375 8.46 14.19 -12.46
N PRO A 376 8.76 15.50 -12.34
CA PRO A 376 7.74 16.53 -12.36
C PRO A 376 7.31 16.77 -13.81
N ALA A 377 6.28 16.05 -14.29
CA ALA A 377 5.85 16.08 -15.69
C ALA A 377 4.67 17.04 -15.92
N THR A 378 4.75 17.90 -16.94
CA THR A 378 3.72 18.91 -17.28
C THR A 378 2.75 18.46 -18.37
N SER A 379 3.17 17.53 -19.24
CA SER A 379 2.35 17.01 -20.33
C SER A 379 2.17 15.50 -20.25
N GLY A 380 1.00 15.03 -20.68
CA GLY A 380 0.79 13.61 -20.94
C GLY A 380 1.78 13.05 -21.96
N PRO A 381 1.88 11.71 -22.11
CA PRO A 381 2.75 11.11 -23.10
C PRO A 381 2.40 11.61 -24.50
N GLN A 382 3.27 12.44 -25.08
CA GLN A 382 3.18 12.87 -26.46
C GLN A 382 3.73 11.75 -27.33
N LEU A 383 2.86 11.13 -28.12
CA LEU A 383 3.23 10.05 -29.02
C LEU A 383 4.20 10.54 -30.11
N MET A 384 5.26 9.79 -30.33
CA MET A 384 6.29 10.05 -31.32
C MET A 384 6.30 8.92 -32.34
N VAL A 385 5.97 9.25 -33.59
CA VAL A 385 5.67 8.27 -34.64
C VAL A 385 6.75 8.30 -35.72
N ASP A 386 7.46 7.20 -35.91
CA ASP A 386 8.27 6.96 -37.11
C ASP A 386 8.39 5.48 -37.44
N GLN A 387 7.61 5.04 -38.42
CA GLN A 387 7.60 3.64 -38.85
C GLN A 387 8.61 3.36 -39.97
N THR A 388 9.26 4.39 -40.51
CA THR A 388 9.98 4.39 -41.77
C THR A 388 11.49 4.48 -41.63
N ALA A 389 12.01 5.14 -40.58
CA ALA A 389 13.45 5.18 -40.35
C ALA A 389 14.05 3.77 -40.18
N ARG A 390 15.28 3.63 -40.66
CA ARG A 390 16.04 2.37 -40.67
C ARG A 390 17.43 2.49 -40.03
N THR A 391 17.86 3.70 -39.72
CA THR A 391 19.13 4.03 -39.06
C THR A 391 18.86 4.81 -37.78
N ALA A 392 19.78 4.74 -36.83
CA ALA A 392 19.72 5.50 -35.59
C ALA A 392 19.70 7.00 -35.86
N ARG A 393 20.51 7.49 -36.83
CA ARG A 393 20.52 8.90 -37.22
C ARG A 393 19.17 9.39 -37.73
N ALA A 394 18.53 8.66 -38.65
CA ALA A 394 17.24 9.09 -39.18
C ALA A 394 16.15 9.09 -38.09
N LEU A 395 16.08 8.02 -37.30
CA LEU A 395 15.06 7.86 -36.26
C LEU A 395 15.27 8.88 -35.12
N THR A 396 16.47 8.98 -34.56
CA THR A 396 16.76 9.95 -33.49
C THR A 396 16.56 11.39 -33.99
N GLY A 397 16.81 11.68 -35.27
CA GLY A 397 16.56 12.99 -35.86
C GLY A 397 15.10 13.41 -35.76
N ILE A 398 14.16 12.60 -36.24
CA ILE A 398 12.73 12.94 -36.17
C ILE A 398 12.21 12.97 -34.73
N LEU A 399 12.73 12.09 -33.87
CA LEU A 399 12.38 12.08 -32.45
C LEU A 399 12.87 13.37 -31.77
N GLY A 400 14.08 13.82 -32.08
CA GLY A 400 14.62 15.11 -31.63
C GLY A 400 13.77 16.29 -32.08
N LEU A 401 13.36 16.34 -33.36
CA LEU A 401 12.45 17.38 -33.85
C LEU A 401 11.09 17.38 -33.14
N THR A 402 10.57 16.20 -32.81
CA THR A 402 9.34 16.08 -32.02
C THR A 402 9.53 16.65 -30.61
N MET A 403 10.69 16.42 -29.99
CA MET A 403 11.05 17.00 -28.69
C MET A 403 11.31 18.51 -28.73
N ALA A 404 11.75 19.06 -29.86
CA ALA A 404 11.92 20.51 -30.04
C ALA A 404 10.61 21.27 -29.76
N ALA A 405 9.47 20.63 -30.03
CA ALA A 405 8.14 21.21 -29.84
C ALA A 405 7.58 21.08 -28.41
N VAL A 406 8.29 20.44 -27.47
CA VAL A 406 7.83 20.32 -26.09
C VAL A 406 7.75 21.70 -25.43
N GLY A 407 6.54 22.11 -25.05
CA GLY A 407 6.28 23.45 -24.51
C GLY A 407 6.37 24.52 -25.62
N ASN A 408 7.18 25.56 -25.40
CA ASN A 408 7.45 26.57 -26.43
C ASN A 408 8.71 26.19 -27.24
N PRO A 409 8.63 26.00 -28.57
CA PRO A 409 9.78 25.64 -29.39
C PRO A 409 10.94 26.64 -29.35
N ARG A 410 10.69 27.90 -29.02
CA ARG A 410 11.72 28.95 -28.96
C ARG A 410 12.38 29.12 -27.59
N THR A 411 11.87 28.47 -26.55
CA THR A 411 12.47 28.54 -25.21
C THR A 411 13.11 27.20 -24.82
N PRO A 412 14.16 27.22 -23.98
CA PRO A 412 14.67 26.01 -23.36
C PRO A 412 13.57 25.27 -22.60
N THR A 413 13.73 23.96 -22.44
CA THR A 413 12.84 23.14 -21.60
C THR A 413 13.60 22.49 -20.45
N GLY A 414 12.86 22.03 -19.43
CA GLY A 414 13.40 21.31 -18.29
C GLY A 414 13.73 19.85 -18.63
N HIS A 415 13.84 19.02 -17.59
CA HIS A 415 14.06 17.59 -17.78
C HIS A 415 12.87 16.95 -18.52
N VAL A 416 13.11 15.98 -19.38
CA VAL A 416 12.05 15.21 -20.07
C VAL A 416 12.23 13.73 -19.82
N LEU A 417 11.12 13.01 -19.78
CA LEU A 417 11.11 11.55 -19.75
C LEU A 417 10.80 11.04 -21.16
N PHE A 418 11.80 10.40 -21.77
CA PHE A 418 11.72 9.80 -23.09
C PHE A 418 11.53 8.28 -22.95
N VAL A 419 10.30 7.83 -23.23
CA VAL A 419 9.91 6.42 -23.20
C VAL A 419 10.07 5.84 -24.59
N VAL A 420 11.07 4.97 -24.76
CA VAL A 420 11.42 4.36 -26.04
C VAL A 420 10.71 3.02 -26.17
N CYS A 421 9.91 2.87 -27.23
CA CYS A 421 9.35 1.56 -27.53
C CYS A 421 10.43 0.58 -28.01
N PRO A 422 10.27 -0.73 -27.77
CA PRO A 422 11.20 -1.78 -28.19
C PRO A 422 11.67 -1.69 -29.66
N GLU A 423 10.79 -1.46 -30.64
CA GLU A 423 11.19 -1.40 -32.05
C GLU A 423 12.05 -0.18 -32.41
N HIS A 424 11.80 0.96 -31.76
CA HIS A 424 12.67 2.14 -31.89
C HIS A 424 14.03 1.88 -31.24
N ALA A 425 14.05 1.25 -30.05
CA ALA A 425 15.29 0.86 -29.40
C ALA A 425 16.14 -0.06 -30.29
N ASP A 426 15.53 -1.05 -30.95
CA ASP A 426 16.23 -1.95 -31.89
C ASP A 426 16.79 -1.22 -33.10
N THR A 427 16.02 -0.27 -33.64
CA THR A 427 16.44 0.52 -34.80
C THR A 427 17.66 1.39 -34.46
N ILE A 428 17.68 1.98 -33.27
CA ILE A 428 18.82 2.76 -32.77
C ILE A 428 20.01 1.83 -32.47
N TRP A 429 19.76 0.69 -31.82
CA TRP A 429 20.80 -0.25 -31.41
C TRP A 429 21.43 -1.03 -32.56
N ARG A 430 20.75 -1.12 -33.71
CA ARG A 430 21.32 -1.68 -34.94
C ARG A 430 22.61 -0.96 -35.36
N ASP A 431 22.64 0.36 -35.19
CA ASP A 431 23.83 1.18 -35.45
C ASP A 431 24.72 1.35 -34.20
N ARG A 432 24.43 0.57 -33.13
CA ARG A 432 25.17 0.54 -31.86
C ARG A 432 25.27 1.88 -31.14
N TRP A 433 24.28 2.76 -31.31
CA TRP A 433 24.25 4.03 -30.60
C TRP A 433 24.00 3.81 -29.10
N SER A 434 24.85 4.41 -28.27
CA SER A 434 24.64 4.53 -26.83
C SER A 434 23.53 5.53 -26.50
N LYS A 435 22.96 5.48 -25.28
CA LYS A 435 22.05 6.54 -24.80
C LYS A 435 22.68 7.93 -24.92
N GLN A 436 23.98 8.05 -24.63
CA GLN A 436 24.70 9.32 -24.78
C GLN A 436 24.70 9.84 -26.23
N GLN A 437 24.99 8.98 -27.21
CA GLN A 437 24.95 9.37 -28.63
C GLN A 437 23.54 9.78 -29.08
N VAL A 438 22.49 9.12 -28.55
CA VAL A 438 21.10 9.53 -28.80
C VAL A 438 20.84 10.93 -28.25
N ARG A 439 21.23 11.19 -26.99
CA ARG A 439 21.08 12.51 -26.34
C ARG A 439 21.84 13.59 -27.08
N ASP A 440 23.13 13.38 -27.36
CA ASP A 440 23.98 14.32 -28.08
C ASP A 440 23.41 14.68 -29.45
N TYR A 441 22.90 13.68 -30.17
CA TYR A 441 22.29 13.93 -31.48
C TYR A 441 20.95 14.65 -31.38
N ILE A 442 20.16 14.43 -30.33
CA ILE A 442 18.97 15.24 -30.06
C ILE A 442 19.36 16.70 -29.77
N LEU A 443 20.43 16.94 -29.01
CA LEU A 443 20.95 18.30 -28.78
C LEU A 443 21.39 18.95 -30.11
N GLU A 444 22.08 18.22 -30.98
CA GLU A 444 22.47 18.69 -32.33
C GLU A 444 21.23 19.06 -33.17
N VAL A 445 20.27 18.15 -33.29
CA VAL A 445 19.10 18.32 -34.17
C VAL A 445 18.14 19.39 -33.66
N THR A 446 18.06 19.55 -32.33
CA THR A 446 17.23 20.60 -31.74
C THR A 446 17.92 21.95 -31.70
N SER A 447 19.19 22.06 -32.07
CA SER A 447 19.94 23.32 -32.04
C SER A 447 19.56 24.25 -33.18
N MET A 448 19.35 25.53 -32.86
CA MET A 448 19.13 26.59 -33.85
C MET A 448 19.81 27.88 -33.41
N PRO A 449 20.13 28.80 -34.33
CA PRO A 449 20.71 30.10 -34.00
C PRO A 449 19.89 30.84 -32.94
N LEU A 450 20.56 31.57 -32.04
CA LEU A 450 19.87 32.38 -31.02
C LEU A 450 18.84 33.31 -31.63
N ARG A 451 19.15 33.93 -32.78
CA ARG A 451 18.21 34.81 -33.52
C ARG A 451 16.84 34.18 -33.78
N ASP A 452 16.79 32.86 -33.97
CA ASP A 452 15.54 32.13 -34.23
C ASP A 452 14.82 31.68 -32.95
N ARG A 453 15.47 31.80 -31.79
CA ARG A 453 14.92 31.54 -30.45
C ARG A 453 14.38 32.79 -29.79
N LEU A 454 14.81 33.98 -30.22
CA LEU A 454 14.39 35.22 -29.59
C LEU A 454 12.89 35.48 -29.77
N ALA A 455 12.31 36.19 -28.81
CA ALA A 455 11.00 36.79 -28.97
C ALA A 455 11.04 37.78 -30.14
N THR A 456 10.01 37.71 -30.99
CA THR A 456 9.78 38.58 -32.15
C THR A 456 8.39 39.20 -32.06
N ALA A 457 8.07 40.17 -32.93
CA ALA A 457 6.72 40.72 -33.01
C ALA A 457 5.64 39.66 -33.23
N ASP A 458 5.97 38.58 -33.95
CA ASP A 458 5.02 37.55 -34.36
C ASP A 458 5.03 36.29 -33.46
N ALA A 459 5.97 36.17 -32.51
CA ALA A 459 6.13 34.96 -31.71
C ALA A 459 6.95 35.18 -30.44
N SER A 460 6.51 34.58 -29.33
CA SER A 460 7.25 34.57 -28.08
C SER A 460 8.48 33.66 -28.13
N GLY A 461 9.46 33.93 -27.27
CA GLY A 461 10.73 33.19 -27.25
C GLY A 461 11.59 33.60 -26.06
N ILE A 462 12.91 33.47 -26.21
CA ILE A 462 13.87 34.00 -25.24
C ILE A 462 13.85 35.53 -25.34
N GLU A 463 13.67 36.20 -24.20
CA GLU A 463 13.68 37.66 -24.16
C GLU A 463 15.11 38.18 -24.42
N PRO A 464 15.31 39.10 -25.39
CA PRO A 464 16.64 39.66 -25.69
C PRO A 464 17.33 40.27 -24.47
N THR A 465 16.55 40.82 -23.53
CA THR A 465 17.03 41.43 -22.28
C THR A 465 17.79 40.47 -21.37
N GLN A 466 17.65 39.15 -21.56
CA GLN A 466 18.46 38.15 -20.85
C GLN A 466 19.96 38.22 -21.20
N PHE A 467 20.32 38.90 -22.30
CA PHE A 467 21.70 39.07 -22.76
C PHE A 467 22.29 40.45 -22.46
N GLY A 468 21.57 41.29 -21.70
CA GLY A 468 21.99 42.64 -21.32
C GLY A 468 21.01 43.72 -21.79
N PRO A 469 21.25 44.99 -21.42
CA PRO A 469 20.37 46.11 -21.77
C PRO A 469 20.26 46.34 -23.27
N ASP A 470 21.33 46.05 -24.03
CA ASP A 470 21.40 46.21 -25.48
C ASP A 470 21.01 44.94 -26.25
N GLY A 471 20.65 43.87 -25.55
CA GLY A 471 20.38 42.55 -26.13
C GLY A 471 21.65 41.78 -26.52
N PRO A 472 21.51 40.67 -27.26
CA PRO A 472 22.64 39.84 -27.67
C PRO A 472 23.47 40.51 -28.78
N THR A 473 24.79 40.26 -28.76
CA THR A 473 25.71 40.67 -29.84
C THR A 473 25.50 39.85 -31.12
N GLU A 474 25.95 40.34 -32.28
CA GLU A 474 25.91 39.57 -33.54
C GLU A 474 26.58 38.19 -33.40
N GLU A 475 27.70 38.12 -32.68
CA GLU A 475 28.37 36.84 -32.40
C GLU A 475 27.49 35.90 -31.56
N GLN A 476 26.70 36.43 -30.62
CA GLN A 476 25.75 35.64 -29.85
C GLN A 476 24.54 35.21 -30.68
N LEU A 477 24.07 36.05 -31.60
CA LEU A 477 22.92 35.76 -32.46
C LEU A 477 23.12 34.53 -33.35
N ASP A 478 24.35 34.29 -33.81
CA ASP A 478 24.71 33.15 -34.66
C ASP A 478 25.10 31.89 -33.87
N LYS A 479 25.25 31.97 -32.55
CA LYS A 479 25.51 30.79 -31.71
C LYS A 479 24.30 29.88 -31.71
N LEU A 480 24.56 28.58 -31.84
CA LEU A 480 23.54 27.55 -31.78
C LEU A 480 23.14 27.28 -30.32
N TYR A 481 21.85 27.35 -30.05
CA TYR A 481 21.25 27.00 -28.77
C TYR A 481 20.34 25.79 -28.93
N SER A 482 20.65 24.72 -28.22
CA SER A 482 19.83 23.51 -28.12
C SER A 482 18.54 23.77 -27.32
N LYS A 483 17.52 22.95 -27.57
CA LYS A 483 16.28 22.93 -26.77
C LYS A 483 16.55 22.52 -25.31
N PHE A 484 17.53 21.64 -25.12
CA PHE A 484 17.95 21.11 -23.83
C PHE A 484 19.29 21.70 -23.43
N ARG A 485 19.44 22.05 -22.15
CA ARG A 485 20.68 22.65 -21.63
C ARG A 485 21.87 21.69 -21.68
N ALA A 486 21.60 20.41 -21.44
CA ALA A 486 22.62 19.36 -21.43
C ALA A 486 21.97 17.98 -21.68
N PRO A 487 22.73 16.94 -22.08
CA PRO A 487 22.22 15.59 -22.34
C PRO A 487 21.42 14.98 -21.18
N GLU A 488 21.79 15.30 -19.94
CA GLU A 488 21.19 14.78 -18.69
C GLU A 488 19.76 15.30 -18.46
N PHE A 489 19.31 16.24 -19.29
CA PHE A 489 17.91 16.68 -19.33
C PHE A 489 17.02 15.67 -20.05
N ILE A 490 17.56 14.69 -20.76
CA ILE A 490 16.80 13.67 -21.50
C ILE A 490 16.97 12.31 -20.80
N HIS A 491 15.98 11.92 -20.00
CA HIS A 491 15.97 10.66 -19.27
C HIS A 491 15.32 9.57 -20.14
N MET A 492 16.04 8.49 -20.40
CA MET A 492 15.65 7.47 -21.38
C MET A 492 15.31 6.16 -20.69
N VAL A 493 14.12 5.64 -20.95
CA VAL A 493 13.66 4.33 -20.45
C VAL A 493 13.01 3.53 -21.57
N VAL A 494 13.15 2.20 -21.54
CA VAL A 494 12.46 1.33 -22.50
C VAL A 494 11.19 0.76 -21.86
N ALA A 495 10.05 0.91 -22.52
CA ALA A 495 8.78 0.28 -22.11
C ALA A 495 7.82 0.21 -23.31
N GLY A 496 6.81 -0.66 -23.22
CA GLY A 496 5.80 -0.81 -24.27
C GLY A 496 5.81 -2.17 -24.94
N SER A 497 5.21 -2.23 -26.13
CA SER A 497 5.04 -3.48 -26.88
C SER A 497 6.18 -3.73 -27.86
N GLU A 498 6.46 -5.01 -28.15
CA GLU A 498 7.43 -5.41 -29.18
C GLU A 498 6.93 -5.17 -30.62
N ALA A 499 5.66 -4.79 -30.77
CA ALA A 499 5.07 -4.34 -32.01
C ALA A 499 4.50 -2.93 -31.85
N GLY A 500 4.84 -2.06 -32.80
CA GLY A 500 4.48 -0.65 -32.84
C GLY A 500 5.71 0.26 -32.70
N LYS A 501 5.94 1.10 -33.71
CA LYS A 501 6.99 2.12 -33.74
C LYS A 501 6.47 3.47 -33.23
N PHE A 502 6.12 3.45 -31.94
CA PHE A 502 5.48 4.56 -31.25
C PHE A 502 6.13 4.78 -29.88
N SER A 503 7.10 5.69 -29.81
CA SER A 503 7.68 6.15 -28.54
C SER A 503 6.85 7.27 -27.94
N ALA A 504 7.18 7.70 -26.72
CA ALA A 504 6.53 8.87 -26.13
C ALA A 504 7.55 9.78 -25.41
N VAL A 505 7.24 11.07 -25.36
CA VAL A 505 7.95 12.03 -24.50
C VAL A 505 6.97 12.68 -23.53
N LEU A 506 7.40 12.84 -22.29
CA LEU A 506 6.71 13.64 -21.28
C LEU A 506 7.55 14.89 -21.01
N GLY A 507 6.94 16.05 -21.20
CA GLY A 507 7.56 17.33 -20.89
C GLY A 507 7.71 17.51 -19.39
N GLY A 508 8.85 18.01 -18.91
CA GLY A 508 9.01 18.31 -17.50
C GLY A 508 8.57 19.70 -17.11
N TRP A 509 8.56 19.89 -15.80
CA TRP A 509 8.46 21.18 -15.14
C TRP A 509 9.87 21.71 -14.81
N ALA A 510 9.94 22.85 -14.12
CA ALA A 510 11.18 23.56 -13.84
C ALA A 510 12.14 22.84 -12.87
N SER A 511 11.65 21.90 -12.05
CA SER A 511 12.45 21.18 -11.05
C SER A 511 13.02 19.85 -11.56
N SER A 512 13.82 19.20 -10.73
CA SER A 512 14.61 18.03 -11.11
C SER A 512 13.92 16.72 -10.73
N PRO A 513 14.11 15.65 -11.51
CA PRO A 513 13.68 14.32 -11.09
C PRO A 513 14.53 13.81 -9.93
N VAL A 514 13.92 13.05 -9.03
CA VAL A 514 14.58 12.52 -7.82
C VAL A 514 14.45 11.01 -7.81
N SER A 515 15.55 10.33 -7.50
CA SER A 515 15.62 8.87 -7.38
C SER A 515 15.92 8.47 -5.95
N ARG A 516 15.22 7.45 -5.47
CA ARG A 516 15.38 6.87 -4.14
C ARG A 516 15.30 5.35 -4.23
N LYS A 517 16.20 4.69 -3.51
CA LYS A 517 16.15 3.23 -3.31
C LYS A 517 14.92 2.89 -2.50
N ILE A 518 14.26 1.80 -2.86
CA ILE A 518 13.13 1.24 -2.14
C ILE A 518 13.68 0.32 -1.06
N GLU A 519 13.35 0.61 0.18
CA GLU A 519 13.83 -0.10 1.36
C GLU A 519 12.65 -0.59 2.21
N ASN A 520 12.92 -1.34 3.28
CA ASN A 520 11.91 -1.77 4.26
C ASN A 520 10.79 -2.64 3.67
N ILE A 521 11.17 -3.53 2.75
CA ILE A 521 10.32 -4.60 2.22
C ILE A 521 10.34 -5.78 3.23
N PRO A 522 9.18 -6.33 3.62
CA PRO A 522 9.07 -7.43 4.60
C PRO A 522 9.82 -8.71 4.24
#